data_AF-A0AAV0YE67-F1
#
_entry.id   AF-A0AAV0YE67-F1
#
_cell.length_a   1.000
_cell.length_b   1.000
_cell.length_c   1.000
_cell.angle_alpha   90.00
_cell.angle_beta   90.00
_cell.angle_gamma   90.00
#
_symmetry.space_group_name_H-M   'P 1'
#
loop_
_entity.id
_entity.type
_entity.pdbx_description
1 polymer ?
#
loop_
_entity_poly.entity_id
_entity_poly.type
_entity_poly.pdbx_seq_one_letter_code
_entity_poly.pdbx_strand_id
1 'polypeptide(L)'
;MTLLRGEVHYLLTIKKNSKNLRNNNQIVFISPSCIFFVHQPSLQFISQLQIPLLQTRRAPQPYPKHCCTFNKDHSMAFRKTILNDLLLYEKLGGYYFGNLGRFYATKVDLRKLRPMILKRIEKRSRLYPVRGMIPVANEVLLARNVLIKGVSTLLNSLPLMACKFCPEIYIGEQGHLIPTCWGYKHRAKNRVHEWVKGGLNDIIVPVETFHLQNMFQSVIRHNQRFDFDRIPAVVELCWQAGADPHDENLNSCSWNLEATNGIVDGTESLSPNDLALIAKKTLEAWETLRSGMEKLLLVYPVKVCKYCSEVHVGPSGHKARLCGVFKYESWKGDHFWTKANLDNLVPPKIVWRRRPHDPPVLVNEGRDFYGRVPAVLDLCMKAGAIAPAKYNIMMKVQGLSGPVNYKILQGH
;
A
#
# COMPACT_ATOMS: atom_id res chain seq x y z
N MET A 1 -33.99 44.91 -42.92
CA MET A 1 -33.58 45.13 -41.52
C MET A 1 -32.46 44.16 -41.19
N THR A 2 -31.25 44.73 -41.18
CA THR A 2 -29.99 44.38 -40.49
C THR A 2 -30.09 43.36 -39.33
N LEU A 3 -29.15 42.46 -39.02
CA LEU A 3 -27.77 42.19 -39.44
C LEU A 3 -27.34 40.85 -38.79
N LEU A 4 -26.94 39.80 -39.53
CA LEU A 4 -26.08 38.73 -39.02
C LEU A 4 -25.23 38.16 -40.19
N ARG A 5 -23.95 38.55 -40.22
CA ARG A 5 -22.84 37.96 -41.02
C ARG A 5 -22.35 36.73 -40.23
N GLY A 6 -21.86 35.63 -40.80
CA GLY A 6 -21.07 35.43 -42.02
C GLY A 6 -19.83 34.59 -41.62
N GLU A 7 -19.57 33.54 -42.38
CA GLU A 7 -18.53 32.51 -42.19
C GLU A 7 -17.09 33.06 -42.06
N VAL A 8 -16.15 32.21 -41.64
CA VAL A 8 -14.92 31.84 -42.39
C VAL A 8 -13.96 31.01 -41.52
N HIS A 9 -13.57 29.84 -42.04
CA HIS A 9 -12.42 29.04 -41.61
C HIS A 9 -11.10 29.74 -41.96
N TYR A 10 -10.12 29.76 -41.04
CA TYR A 10 -8.69 29.82 -41.40
C TYR A 10 -7.83 28.98 -40.46
N LEU A 11 -7.18 27.97 -41.04
CA LEU A 11 -5.90 27.45 -40.58
C LEU A 11 -4.87 28.58 -40.65
N LEU A 12 -4.08 28.75 -39.59
CA LEU A 12 -2.78 29.43 -39.68
C LEU A 12 -1.66 28.50 -39.19
N THR A 13 -1.07 27.88 -40.18
CA THR A 13 0.25 27.25 -40.19
C THR A 13 1.32 28.31 -39.94
N ILE A 14 2.16 28.16 -38.91
CA ILE A 14 3.47 28.82 -38.87
C ILE A 14 4.54 27.81 -39.29
N LYS A 15 5.03 28.02 -40.52
CA LYS A 15 6.20 27.36 -41.12
C LYS A 15 7.47 27.73 -40.34
N LYS A 16 8.36 26.74 -40.22
CA LYS A 16 9.77 26.88 -39.84
C LYS A 16 10.48 27.95 -40.68
N ASN A 17 11.27 28.81 -40.04
CA ASN A 17 12.57 29.25 -40.57
C ASN A 17 13.47 29.79 -39.45
N SER A 18 14.39 28.95 -38.98
CA SER A 18 15.80 29.34 -38.86
C SER A 18 16.65 28.06 -38.85
N LYS A 19 17.44 27.91 -39.91
CA LYS A 19 18.56 26.97 -39.99
C LYS A 19 19.70 27.53 -39.12
N ASN A 20 20.48 26.61 -38.55
CA ASN A 20 21.69 26.82 -37.75
C ASN A 20 21.48 27.33 -36.32
N LEU A 21 21.44 26.38 -35.38
CA LEU A 21 22.38 26.34 -34.26
C LEU A 21 22.48 24.88 -33.80
N ARG A 22 23.63 24.28 -34.15
CA ARG A 22 24.09 22.97 -33.66
C ARG A 22 24.23 23.04 -32.14
N ASN A 23 23.98 21.89 -31.49
CA ASN A 23 24.38 21.57 -30.12
C ASN A 23 24.00 22.61 -29.05
N ASN A 24 22.91 22.36 -28.32
CA ASN A 24 22.90 22.54 -26.86
C ASN A 24 21.70 21.83 -26.23
N ASN A 25 21.99 20.90 -25.33
CA ASN A 25 21.02 20.33 -24.39
C ASN A 25 20.57 21.45 -23.42
N GLN A 26 19.35 21.95 -23.57
CA GLN A 26 18.66 22.70 -22.52
C GLN A 26 17.32 22.05 -22.22
N ILE A 27 17.25 21.42 -21.04
CA ILE A 27 15.99 21.02 -20.40
C ILE A 27 15.49 22.25 -19.66
N VAL A 28 14.34 22.79 -20.08
CA VAL A 28 13.63 23.85 -19.36
C VAL A 28 12.87 23.20 -18.21
N PHE A 29 13.26 23.52 -16.97
CA PHE A 29 12.49 23.21 -15.77
C PHE A 29 11.54 24.38 -15.48
N ILE A 30 10.23 24.12 -15.50
CA ILE A 30 9.24 25.04 -14.94
C ILE A 30 9.05 24.65 -13.47
N SER A 31 9.51 25.51 -12.57
CA SER A 31 9.27 25.41 -11.12
C SER A 31 7.99 26.15 -10.74
N PRO A 32 7.07 25.55 -9.94
CA PRO A 32 5.87 26.24 -9.46
C PRO A 32 6.17 26.90 -8.12
N SER A 33 6.48 28.20 -8.10
CA SER A 33 6.51 28.98 -6.85
C SER A 33 6.35 30.49 -7.08
N CYS A 34 5.17 30.98 -6.71
CA CYS A 34 4.84 32.34 -6.26
C CYS A 34 4.85 33.50 -7.28
N ILE A 35 3.71 34.17 -7.45
CA ILE A 35 3.35 35.40 -6.70
C ILE A 35 1.92 35.82 -7.09
N PHE A 36 1.12 36.11 -6.06
CA PHE A 36 -0.13 36.86 -6.15
C PHE A 36 0.14 38.25 -6.74
N PHE A 37 -0.59 38.64 -7.79
CA PHE A 37 -0.88 40.05 -8.03
C PHE A 37 -2.37 40.30 -7.87
N VAL A 38 -2.65 41.12 -6.87
CA VAL A 38 -3.92 41.78 -6.63
C VAL A 38 -4.18 42.73 -7.79
N HIS A 39 -5.32 42.58 -8.45
CA HIS A 39 -5.95 43.71 -9.14
C HIS A 39 -7.47 43.64 -8.92
N GLN A 40 -7.99 44.62 -8.18
CA GLN A 40 -9.40 44.97 -8.21
C GLN A 40 -9.81 45.40 -9.62
N PRO A 41 -11.09 45.21 -9.97
CA PRO A 41 -11.89 46.41 -10.19
C PRO A 41 -13.29 46.36 -9.55
N SER A 42 -13.63 47.51 -8.96
CA SER A 42 -14.94 48.19 -8.87
C SER A 42 -16.25 47.40 -8.77
N LEU A 43 -16.97 47.70 -7.68
CA LEU A 43 -18.42 47.57 -7.50
C LEU A 43 -19.22 48.25 -8.62
N GLN A 44 -20.23 47.57 -9.16
CA GLN A 44 -21.63 48.02 -9.24
C GLN A 44 -22.53 47.01 -10.01
N PHE A 45 -23.79 46.93 -9.57
CA PHE A 45 -24.97 46.29 -10.19
C PHE A 45 -25.35 44.81 -9.87
N ILE A 46 -25.99 44.68 -8.69
CA ILE A 46 -27.40 44.28 -8.44
C ILE A 46 -27.89 42.86 -8.86
N SER A 47 -28.19 42.11 -7.79
CA SER A 47 -29.34 41.23 -7.49
C SER A 47 -29.87 40.24 -8.53
N GLN A 48 -29.83 38.95 -8.14
CA GLN A 48 -31.00 38.07 -7.92
C GLN A 48 -30.54 36.62 -8.05
N LEU A 49 -30.50 35.90 -6.92
CA LEU A 49 -31.05 34.54 -6.76
C LEU A 49 -30.61 33.99 -5.40
N GLN A 50 -31.61 33.58 -4.64
CA GLN A 50 -31.57 33.15 -3.26
C GLN A 50 -31.58 31.61 -3.21
N ILE A 51 -31.06 31.05 -2.10
CA ILE A 51 -31.20 29.65 -1.59
C ILE A 51 -30.07 28.67 -2.00
N PRO A 52 -29.55 27.77 -1.12
CA PRO A 52 -29.23 27.86 0.31
C PRO A 52 -27.78 27.41 0.66
N LEU A 53 -27.40 27.65 1.91
CA LEU A 53 -26.14 27.26 2.58
C LEU A 53 -25.71 25.81 2.32
N LEU A 54 -24.63 25.63 1.54
CA LEU A 54 -23.84 24.40 1.52
C LEU A 54 -22.96 24.35 2.77
N GLN A 55 -23.32 23.45 3.69
CA GLN A 55 -22.45 23.02 4.78
C GLN A 55 -21.09 22.56 4.25
N THR A 56 -20.07 23.08 4.90
CA THR A 56 -18.66 22.80 4.69
C THR A 56 -18.37 21.30 4.78
N ARG A 57 -17.88 20.70 3.68
CA ARG A 57 -17.28 19.36 3.71
C ARG A 57 -16.01 19.41 4.53
N ARG A 58 -16.01 18.75 5.70
CA ARG A 58 -14.81 18.46 6.47
C ARG A 58 -13.90 17.52 5.69
N ALA A 59 -12.62 17.90 5.62
CA ALA A 59 -11.52 17.04 5.21
C ALA A 59 -11.40 15.82 6.15
N PRO A 60 -10.86 14.68 5.69
CA PRO A 60 -10.57 13.55 6.55
C PRO A 60 -9.49 13.93 7.59
N GLN A 61 -9.81 13.74 8.87
CA GLN A 61 -8.94 13.99 10.01
C GLN A 61 -7.72 13.03 10.03
N PRO A 62 -6.53 13.49 10.46
CA PRO A 62 -5.33 12.69 10.63
C PRO A 62 -5.38 11.82 11.91
N TYR A 63 -4.80 10.62 11.85
CA TYR A 63 -4.67 9.69 12.98
C TYR A 63 -3.68 10.21 14.05
N PRO A 64 -3.92 9.92 15.35
CA PRO A 64 -3.05 10.36 16.44
C PRO A 64 -1.76 9.53 16.51
N LYS A 65 -0.63 10.22 16.68
CA LYS A 65 0.67 9.61 17.01
C LYS A 65 0.74 9.44 18.52
N HIS A 66 0.85 8.21 19.02
CA HIS A 66 1.24 7.96 20.41
C HIS A 66 2.74 7.66 20.50
N CYS A 67 3.35 8.33 21.49
CA CYS A 67 4.73 8.27 21.89
C CYS A 67 4.94 7.03 22.78
N CYS A 68 5.88 6.16 22.43
CA CYS A 68 6.40 5.14 23.34
C CYS A 68 7.86 5.46 23.63
N THR A 69 8.15 5.68 24.90
CA THR A 69 9.49 5.81 25.48
C THR A 69 10.17 4.45 25.45
N PHE A 70 11.34 4.36 24.80
CA PHE A 70 12.18 3.16 24.88
C PHE A 70 13.58 3.52 25.38
N ASN A 71 14.04 2.73 26.34
CA ASN A 71 15.22 2.95 27.15
C ASN A 71 16.49 2.90 26.29
N LYS A 72 17.36 3.91 26.46
CA LYS A 72 18.64 4.06 25.76
C LYS A 72 19.64 3.20 26.51
N ASP A 73 20.48 2.42 25.81
CA ASP A 73 21.90 2.22 26.21
C ASP A 73 22.77 1.37 25.27
N HIS A 74 22.25 0.82 24.17
CA HIS A 74 23.10 0.18 23.13
C HIS A 74 23.18 0.93 21.79
N SER A 75 22.77 2.20 21.79
CA SER A 75 22.66 3.05 20.60
C SER A 75 23.74 4.13 20.49
N MET A 76 24.73 4.18 21.39
CA MET A 76 25.68 5.30 21.44
C MET A 76 26.74 5.26 20.32
N ALA A 77 27.15 4.08 19.85
CA ALA A 77 28.16 3.97 18.79
C ALA A 77 27.62 4.39 17.41
N PHE A 78 26.36 4.05 17.08
CA PHE A 78 25.74 4.39 15.80
C PHE A 78 25.19 5.84 15.77
N ARG A 79 24.77 6.37 16.93
CA ARG A 79 24.32 7.77 17.06
C ARG A 79 25.46 8.77 16.88
N LYS A 80 26.70 8.44 17.30
CA LYS A 80 27.85 9.32 17.12
C LYS A 80 28.19 9.58 15.64
N THR A 81 28.01 8.60 14.77
CA THR A 81 28.25 8.75 13.33
C THR A 81 27.18 9.63 12.66
N ILE A 82 25.92 9.50 13.07
CA ILE A 82 24.81 10.30 12.53
C ILE A 82 24.81 11.74 13.07
N LEU A 83 25.19 11.94 14.33
CA LEU A 83 25.28 13.29 14.92
C LEU A 83 26.43 14.10 14.32
N ASN A 84 27.54 13.46 13.95
CA ASN A 84 28.64 14.13 13.25
C ASN A 84 28.24 14.56 11.83
N ASP A 85 27.40 13.78 11.13
CA ASP A 85 26.84 14.15 9.82
C ASP A 85 25.80 15.30 9.93
N LEU A 86 25.03 15.37 11.04
CA LEU A 86 24.11 16.47 11.33
C LEU A 86 24.83 17.75 11.77
N LEU A 87 25.89 17.64 12.57
CA LEU A 87 26.72 18.79 12.99
C LEU A 87 27.50 19.40 11.82
N LEU A 88 27.81 18.62 10.79
CA LEU A 88 28.35 19.14 9.53
C LEU A 88 27.30 19.99 8.78
N TYR A 89 26.03 19.64 8.91
CA TYR A 89 24.90 20.34 8.28
C TYR A 89 24.52 21.61 9.05
N GLU A 90 24.58 21.60 10.38
CA GLU A 90 24.36 22.79 11.23
C GLU A 90 25.52 23.79 11.16
N LYS A 91 26.78 23.33 11.09
CA LYS A 91 27.94 24.23 10.90
C LYS A 91 27.95 24.92 9.53
N LEU A 92 27.20 24.42 8.55
CA LEU A 92 27.02 25.05 7.23
C LEU A 92 25.74 25.90 7.14
N GLY A 93 24.84 25.85 8.12
CA GLY A 93 23.52 26.49 8.08
C GLY A 93 23.38 27.77 8.91
N GLY A 94 24.46 28.27 9.53
CA GLY A 94 24.38 29.24 10.61
C GLY A 94 24.88 30.67 10.35
N TYR A 95 25.24 31.04 9.11
CA TYR A 95 25.56 32.43 8.79
C TYR A 95 24.94 32.81 7.43
N TYR A 96 24.32 34.00 7.40
CA TYR A 96 23.68 34.66 6.25
C TYR A 96 22.19 34.37 6.01
N PHE A 97 21.33 34.81 6.94
CA PHE A 97 20.05 35.41 6.55
C PHE A 97 20.27 36.91 6.33
N GLY A 98 20.32 37.32 5.06
CA GLY A 98 20.38 38.73 4.67
C GLY A 98 20.58 38.92 3.16
N ASN A 99 19.50 39.31 2.49
CA ASN A 99 19.43 39.93 1.15
C ASN A 99 19.70 39.09 -0.13
N LEU A 100 18.74 39.24 -1.05
CA LEU A 100 18.75 39.10 -2.52
C LEU A 100 19.67 38.06 -3.20
N GLY A 101 19.03 37.21 -4.00
CA GLY A 101 19.51 36.87 -5.35
C GLY A 101 20.56 35.77 -5.45
N ARG A 102 20.30 34.82 -6.36
CA ARG A 102 21.24 33.78 -6.84
C ARG A 102 21.81 32.87 -5.74
N PHE A 103 21.07 31.80 -5.43
CA PHE A 103 21.76 30.58 -5.04
C PHE A 103 22.58 30.10 -6.24
N TYR A 104 23.90 30.16 -6.10
CA TYR A 104 24.84 29.53 -7.00
C TYR A 104 24.40 28.08 -7.19
N ALA A 105 23.89 27.76 -8.38
CA ALA A 105 24.10 26.45 -8.95
C ALA A 105 25.62 26.32 -9.09
N THR A 106 26.29 25.89 -8.02
CA THR A 106 27.63 25.35 -8.16
C THR A 106 27.49 24.32 -9.27
N LYS A 107 28.15 24.56 -10.40
CA LYS A 107 28.22 23.61 -11.52
C LYS A 107 29.06 22.43 -11.02
N VAL A 108 28.51 21.68 -10.08
CA VAL A 108 29.06 20.43 -9.60
C VAL A 108 29.02 19.51 -10.80
N ASP A 109 30.20 19.23 -11.35
CA ASP A 109 30.31 18.34 -12.48
C ASP A 109 29.97 16.92 -12.03
N LEU A 110 28.72 16.51 -12.29
CA LEU A 110 28.22 15.18 -11.97
C LEU A 110 29.09 14.08 -12.61
N ARG A 111 29.84 14.38 -13.69
CA ARG A 111 30.79 13.42 -14.28
C ARG A 111 31.95 13.13 -13.32
N LYS A 112 32.41 14.11 -12.54
CA LYS A 112 33.46 13.94 -11.52
C LYS A 112 32.95 13.26 -10.25
N LEU A 113 31.69 13.51 -9.87
CA LEU A 113 31.08 12.87 -8.70
C LEU A 113 30.58 11.45 -8.96
N ARG A 114 30.19 11.12 -10.19
CA ARG A 114 29.62 9.82 -10.54
C ARG A 114 30.51 8.64 -10.12
N PRO A 115 31.83 8.64 -10.37
CA PRO A 115 32.72 7.60 -9.86
C PRO A 115 32.71 7.48 -8.33
N MET A 116 32.71 8.61 -7.61
CA MET A 116 32.68 8.61 -6.14
C MET A 116 31.34 8.07 -5.60
N ILE A 117 30.22 8.41 -6.23
CA ILE A 117 28.89 7.92 -5.86
C ILE A 117 28.80 6.41 -6.07
N LEU A 118 29.22 5.92 -7.25
CA LEU A 118 29.23 4.49 -7.55
C LEU A 118 30.12 3.72 -6.56
N LYS A 119 31.32 4.22 -6.26
CA LYS A 119 32.21 3.63 -5.25
C LYS A 119 31.59 3.60 -3.85
N ARG A 120 30.81 4.62 -3.46
CA ARG A 120 30.08 4.63 -2.18
C ARG A 120 28.93 3.62 -2.17
N ILE A 121 28.19 3.49 -3.27
CA ILE A 121 27.10 2.49 -3.40
C ILE A 121 27.70 1.09 -3.30
N GLU A 122 28.78 0.81 -4.04
CA GLU A 122 29.49 -0.47 -3.99
C GLU A 122 30.04 -0.76 -2.60
N LYS A 123 30.62 0.23 -1.90
CA LYS A 123 31.08 0.03 -0.53
C LYS A 123 29.93 -0.29 0.42
N ARG A 124 28.76 0.35 0.25
CA ARG A 124 27.57 0.07 1.06
C ARG A 124 26.95 -1.28 0.74
N SER A 125 26.94 -1.70 -0.53
CA SER A 125 26.36 -2.98 -0.93
C SER A 125 27.07 -4.16 -0.28
N ARG A 126 28.38 -4.05 -0.01
CA ARG A 126 29.16 -5.06 0.75
C ARG A 126 28.69 -5.29 2.19
N LEU A 127 27.87 -4.40 2.75
CA LEU A 127 27.28 -4.56 4.09
C LEU A 127 25.98 -5.38 4.08
N TYR A 128 25.48 -5.74 2.89
CA TYR A 128 24.28 -6.54 2.71
C TYR A 128 24.66 -7.98 2.33
N PRO A 129 23.87 -8.98 2.76
CA PRO A 129 22.74 -8.86 3.67
C PRO A 129 23.19 -8.49 5.09
N VAL A 130 22.35 -7.73 5.81
CA VAL A 130 22.60 -7.38 7.22
C VAL A 130 22.38 -8.63 8.05
N ARG A 131 23.47 -9.22 8.59
CA ARG A 131 23.44 -10.52 9.29
C ARG A 131 22.36 -10.63 10.36
N GLY A 132 22.12 -9.58 11.14
CA GLY A 132 21.08 -9.56 12.18
C GLY A 132 19.64 -9.61 11.66
N MET A 133 19.41 -9.38 10.37
CA MET A 133 18.08 -9.42 9.74
C MET A 133 17.78 -10.77 9.08
N ILE A 134 18.78 -11.62 8.84
CA ILE A 134 18.59 -12.97 8.28
C ILE A 134 17.56 -13.79 9.08
N PRO A 135 17.66 -13.92 10.43
CA PRO A 135 16.66 -14.69 11.18
C PRO A 135 15.26 -14.09 11.09
N VAL A 136 15.14 -12.76 11.02
CA VAL A 136 13.84 -12.08 10.84
C VAL A 136 13.26 -12.41 9.47
N ALA A 137 14.07 -12.44 8.43
CA ALA A 137 13.64 -12.79 7.08
C ALA A 137 13.16 -14.26 6.99
N ASN A 138 13.88 -15.19 7.62
CA ASN A 138 13.46 -16.59 7.70
C ASN A 138 12.14 -16.76 8.47
N GLU A 139 12.00 -16.08 9.62
CA GLU A 139 10.77 -16.07 10.41
C GLU A 139 9.57 -15.55 9.60
N VAL A 140 9.76 -14.50 8.79
CA VAL A 140 8.73 -13.97 7.90
C VAL A 140 8.31 -14.98 6.84
N LEU A 141 9.25 -15.70 6.22
CA LEU A 141 8.93 -16.73 5.23
C LEU A 141 8.17 -17.91 5.85
N LEU A 142 8.59 -18.38 7.02
CA LEU A 142 7.88 -19.41 7.78
C LEU A 142 6.46 -18.98 8.11
N ALA A 143 6.30 -17.77 8.68
CA ALA A 143 5.01 -17.22 9.03
C ALA A 143 4.11 -17.05 7.79
N ARG A 144 4.70 -16.69 6.63
CA ARG A 144 3.97 -16.62 5.35
C ARG A 144 3.37 -17.97 4.95
N ASN A 145 4.16 -19.04 5.07
CA ASN A 145 3.72 -20.38 4.68
C ASN A 145 2.60 -20.89 5.61
N VAL A 146 2.77 -20.72 6.93
CA VAL A 146 1.73 -21.08 7.91
C VAL A 146 0.45 -20.28 7.67
N LEU A 147 0.57 -18.98 7.40
CA LEU A 147 -0.57 -18.11 7.09
C LEU A 147 -1.33 -18.59 5.85
N ILE A 148 -0.64 -18.87 4.75
CA ILE A 148 -1.26 -19.31 3.49
C ILE A 148 -1.98 -20.65 3.69
N LYS A 149 -1.30 -21.63 4.30
CA LYS A 149 -1.88 -22.95 4.58
C LYS A 149 -3.08 -22.83 5.51
N GLY A 150 -2.96 -22.05 6.57
CA GLY A 150 -4.01 -21.79 7.54
C GLY A 150 -5.25 -21.16 6.92
N VAL A 151 -5.10 -20.06 6.18
CA VAL A 151 -6.22 -19.42 5.47
C VAL A 151 -6.85 -20.38 4.47
N SER A 152 -6.05 -21.10 3.67
CA SER A 152 -6.57 -22.08 2.71
C SER A 152 -7.40 -23.18 3.39
N THR A 153 -6.94 -23.67 4.54
CA THR A 153 -7.63 -24.74 5.29
C THR A 153 -8.94 -24.23 5.88
N LEU A 154 -8.94 -23.03 6.49
CA LEU A 154 -10.14 -22.43 7.07
C LEU A 154 -11.21 -22.13 6.02
N LEU A 155 -10.81 -21.77 4.79
CA LEU A 155 -11.74 -21.51 3.68
C LEU A 155 -12.48 -22.77 3.18
N ASN A 156 -12.03 -23.98 3.56
CA ASN A 156 -12.78 -25.21 3.27
C ASN A 156 -14.04 -25.34 4.15
N SER A 157 -14.01 -24.77 5.36
CA SER A 157 -15.13 -24.83 6.31
C SER A 157 -15.91 -23.52 6.41
N LEU A 158 -15.28 -22.38 6.12
CA LEU A 158 -15.88 -21.05 6.23
C LEU A 158 -16.10 -20.41 4.85
N PRO A 159 -17.36 -20.14 4.45
CA PRO A 159 -17.64 -19.52 3.17
C PRO A 159 -17.08 -18.09 3.10
N LEU A 160 -16.54 -17.76 1.93
CA LEU A 160 -16.04 -16.44 1.59
C LEU A 160 -16.77 -15.93 0.35
N MET A 161 -17.30 -14.72 0.45
CA MET A 161 -17.96 -14.00 -0.64
C MET A 161 -17.08 -12.85 -1.11
N ALA A 162 -16.81 -12.78 -2.40
CA ALA A 162 -16.12 -11.68 -3.04
C ALA A 162 -17.07 -10.95 -4.00
N CYS A 163 -16.98 -9.62 -4.06
CA CYS A 163 -17.77 -8.86 -5.01
C CYS A 163 -17.21 -9.01 -6.42
N LYS A 164 -18.06 -9.26 -7.40
CA LYS A 164 -17.69 -9.40 -8.82
C LYS A 164 -17.09 -8.12 -9.43
N PHE A 165 -17.45 -6.96 -8.89
CA PHE A 165 -17.17 -5.67 -9.53
C PHE A 165 -16.21 -4.76 -8.76
N CYS A 166 -16.00 -4.99 -7.47
CA CYS A 166 -15.07 -4.24 -6.66
C CYS A 166 -14.29 -5.15 -5.72
N PRO A 167 -13.18 -4.68 -5.13
CA PRO A 167 -12.38 -5.50 -4.23
C PRO A 167 -13.04 -5.77 -2.86
N GLU A 168 -14.34 -5.59 -2.66
CA GLU A 168 -14.95 -5.85 -1.34
C GLU A 168 -15.19 -7.35 -1.15
N ILE A 169 -14.98 -7.83 0.07
CA ILE A 169 -15.22 -9.23 0.45
C ILE A 169 -16.00 -9.30 1.76
N TYR A 170 -16.64 -10.43 1.98
CA TYR A 170 -17.38 -10.74 3.20
C TYR A 170 -17.21 -12.22 3.55
N ILE A 171 -16.95 -12.52 4.82
CA ILE A 171 -16.80 -13.89 5.30
C ILE A 171 -18.15 -14.32 5.88
N GLY A 172 -18.77 -15.36 5.34
CA GLY A 172 -20.11 -15.79 5.72
C GLY A 172 -20.88 -16.39 4.55
N GLU A 173 -21.99 -17.06 4.86
CA GLU A 173 -22.82 -17.76 3.86
C GLU A 173 -23.45 -16.82 2.84
N GLN A 174 -23.78 -15.60 3.26
CA GLN A 174 -24.34 -14.56 2.40
C GLN A 174 -23.58 -13.26 2.64
N GLY A 175 -23.32 -12.50 1.58
CA GLY A 175 -22.70 -11.19 1.69
C GLY A 175 -23.65 -10.15 2.27
N HIS A 176 -23.12 -8.98 2.63
CA HIS A 176 -23.92 -7.90 3.22
C HIS A 176 -24.73 -7.11 2.17
N LEU A 177 -25.74 -6.37 2.64
CA LEU A 177 -26.61 -5.51 1.84
C LEU A 177 -26.25 -4.02 1.93
N ILE A 178 -25.11 -3.68 2.53
CA ILE A 178 -24.61 -2.30 2.56
C ILE A 178 -24.27 -1.87 1.11
N PRO A 179 -24.84 -0.76 0.61
CA PRO A 179 -24.63 -0.28 -0.75
C PRO A 179 -23.30 0.48 -0.87
N THR A 180 -22.19 -0.23 -0.75
CA THR A 180 -20.82 0.30 -0.85
C THR A 180 -20.12 -0.06 -2.16
N CYS A 181 -20.78 -0.81 -3.05
CA CYS A 181 -20.18 -1.19 -4.32
C CYS A 181 -19.95 0.03 -5.21
N TRP A 182 -18.77 0.10 -5.83
CA TRP A 182 -18.42 1.11 -6.82
C TRP A 182 -18.62 0.63 -8.26
N GLY A 183 -19.07 -0.61 -8.44
CA GLY A 183 -19.31 -1.21 -9.74
C GLY A 183 -18.06 -1.32 -10.62
N TYR A 184 -18.25 -1.87 -11.82
CA TYR A 184 -17.16 -2.02 -12.77
C TYR A 184 -16.60 -0.65 -13.17
N LYS A 185 -15.28 -0.48 -13.08
CA LYS A 185 -14.56 0.77 -13.40
C LYS A 185 -15.08 2.02 -12.66
N HIS A 186 -15.58 1.87 -11.43
CA HIS A 186 -16.08 2.97 -10.59
C HIS A 186 -17.25 3.80 -11.21
N ARG A 187 -17.99 3.21 -12.16
CA ARG A 187 -19.05 3.93 -12.90
C ARG A 187 -20.37 4.04 -12.15
N ALA A 188 -20.66 3.10 -11.26
CA ALA A 188 -21.92 3.05 -10.51
C ALA A 188 -21.62 3.15 -9.02
N LYS A 189 -22.10 4.21 -8.37
CA LYS A 189 -21.87 4.41 -6.93
C LYS A 189 -23.06 3.92 -6.12
N ASN A 190 -22.76 3.46 -4.90
CA ASN A 190 -23.73 3.13 -3.87
C ASN A 190 -24.75 2.05 -4.28
N ARG A 191 -24.26 0.95 -4.86
CA ARG A 191 -25.07 -0.25 -5.13
C ARG A 191 -24.78 -1.35 -4.13
N VAL A 192 -25.75 -2.24 -3.91
CA VAL A 192 -25.50 -3.53 -3.28
C VAL A 192 -24.54 -4.35 -4.13
N HIS A 193 -23.78 -5.23 -3.50
CA HIS A 193 -22.77 -6.04 -4.17
C HIS A 193 -23.40 -7.27 -4.84
N GLU A 194 -22.82 -7.67 -5.98
CA GLU A 194 -23.08 -8.97 -6.59
C GLU A 194 -21.97 -9.92 -6.10
N TRP A 195 -22.36 -10.85 -5.23
CA TRP A 195 -21.44 -11.74 -4.54
C TRP A 195 -21.19 -13.03 -5.34
N VAL A 196 -19.93 -13.42 -5.41
CA VAL A 196 -19.46 -14.71 -5.94
C VAL A 196 -18.60 -15.42 -4.90
N LYS A 197 -18.36 -16.71 -5.07
CA LYS A 197 -17.42 -17.46 -4.21
C LYS A 197 -16.03 -16.83 -4.32
N GLY A 198 -15.49 -16.36 -3.18
CA GLY A 198 -14.14 -15.84 -3.07
C GLY A 198 -13.11 -16.93 -2.78
N GLY A 199 -11.84 -16.58 -2.87
CA GLY A 199 -10.72 -17.49 -2.62
C GLY A 199 -9.57 -16.87 -1.82
N LEU A 200 -8.48 -17.63 -1.74
CA LEU A 200 -7.28 -17.27 -0.98
C LEU A 200 -6.73 -15.89 -1.36
N ASN A 201 -6.63 -15.59 -2.66
CA ASN A 201 -6.06 -14.34 -3.17
C ASN A 201 -6.92 -13.10 -2.87
N ASP A 202 -8.19 -13.30 -2.52
CA ASP A 202 -9.07 -12.19 -2.12
C ASP A 202 -8.79 -11.74 -0.68
N ILE A 203 -8.29 -12.66 0.17
CA ILE A 203 -7.85 -12.41 1.55
C ILE A 203 -6.37 -12.02 1.58
N ILE A 204 -5.49 -12.89 1.06
CA ILE A 204 -4.05 -12.66 0.97
C ILE A 204 -3.77 -12.11 -0.43
N VAL A 205 -3.84 -10.78 -0.56
CA VAL A 205 -3.66 -10.14 -1.87
C VAL A 205 -2.21 -10.32 -2.33
N PRO A 206 -1.99 -10.95 -3.50
CA PRO A 206 -0.65 -11.14 -4.03
C PRO A 206 -0.08 -9.78 -4.49
N VAL A 207 1.08 -9.43 -3.95
CA VAL A 207 1.88 -8.29 -4.39
C VAL A 207 3.17 -8.83 -4.96
N GLU A 208 3.43 -8.53 -6.23
CA GLU A 208 4.60 -9.01 -6.95
C GLU A 208 5.63 -7.90 -7.17
N THR A 209 6.86 -8.32 -7.42
CA THR A 209 7.98 -7.47 -7.81
C THR A 209 8.93 -8.25 -8.70
N PHE A 210 9.85 -7.54 -9.37
CA PHE A 210 10.92 -8.19 -10.11
C PHE A 210 11.92 -8.84 -9.16
N HIS A 211 12.28 -10.08 -9.45
CA HIS A 211 13.38 -10.75 -8.80
C HIS A 211 14.71 -10.09 -9.19
N LEU A 212 15.57 -9.80 -8.21
CA LEU A 212 16.88 -9.21 -8.45
C LEU A 212 17.99 -10.20 -8.08
N GLN A 213 19.09 -10.22 -8.85
CA GLN A 213 20.29 -10.94 -8.44
C GLN A 213 20.93 -10.29 -7.20
N ASN A 214 20.91 -8.96 -7.13
CA ASN A 214 21.30 -8.22 -5.93
C ASN A 214 20.60 -6.86 -5.86
N MET A 215 20.34 -6.40 -4.64
CA MET A 215 19.64 -5.15 -4.34
C MET A 215 20.26 -3.88 -4.97
N PHE A 216 21.56 -3.90 -5.29
CA PHE A 216 22.29 -2.75 -5.84
C PHE A 216 22.67 -2.93 -7.32
N GLN A 217 21.97 -3.82 -8.03
CA GLN A 217 22.24 -4.07 -9.45
C GLN A 217 21.83 -2.90 -10.35
N SER A 218 22.15 -3.02 -11.64
CA SER A 218 21.72 -2.05 -12.64
C SER A 218 20.19 -1.97 -12.74
N VAL A 219 19.67 -0.75 -12.90
CA VAL A 219 18.23 -0.48 -13.03
C VAL A 219 17.65 -1.23 -14.24
N ILE A 220 16.63 -2.05 -13.99
CA ILE A 220 15.87 -2.78 -15.02
C ILE A 220 15.22 -1.78 -15.97
N ARG A 221 15.55 -1.87 -17.26
CA ARG A 221 14.94 -1.06 -18.32
C ARG A 221 13.65 -1.70 -18.82
N HIS A 222 12.81 -0.91 -19.48
CA HIS A 222 11.54 -1.41 -20.01
C HIS A 222 11.66 -2.59 -20.98
N ASN A 223 12.66 -2.60 -21.85
CA ASN A 223 12.88 -3.72 -22.77
C ASN A 223 13.34 -5.00 -22.05
N GLN A 224 13.98 -4.87 -20.89
CA GLN A 224 14.49 -5.99 -20.11
C GLN A 224 13.46 -6.60 -19.18
N ARG A 225 12.23 -6.06 -19.12
CA ARG A 225 11.22 -6.49 -18.13
C ARG A 225 10.82 -7.97 -18.24
N PHE A 226 11.06 -8.59 -19.38
CA PHE A 226 10.77 -10.00 -19.62
C PHE A 226 11.98 -10.91 -19.32
N ASP A 227 13.14 -10.30 -19.06
CA ASP A 227 14.37 -11.02 -18.72
C ASP A 227 14.45 -11.31 -17.21
N PHE A 228 13.47 -10.81 -16.43
CA PHE A 228 13.40 -10.96 -14.98
C PHE A 228 12.08 -11.59 -14.58
N ASP A 229 12.17 -12.56 -13.68
CA ASP A 229 11.00 -13.20 -13.10
C ASP A 229 10.25 -12.25 -12.16
N ARG A 230 8.95 -12.50 -12.03
CA ARG A 230 8.06 -11.82 -11.08
C ARG A 230 7.80 -12.76 -9.92
N ILE A 231 8.13 -12.33 -8.71
CA ILE A 231 7.92 -13.11 -7.48
C ILE A 231 7.20 -12.27 -6.42
N PRO A 232 6.61 -12.87 -5.38
CA PRO A 232 5.97 -12.12 -4.32
C PRO A 232 6.94 -11.15 -3.63
N ALA A 233 6.52 -9.89 -3.42
CA ALA A 233 7.36 -8.83 -2.85
C ALA A 233 7.88 -9.15 -1.43
N VAL A 234 7.09 -9.90 -0.65
CA VAL A 234 7.52 -10.42 0.66
C VAL A 234 8.69 -11.40 0.48
N VAL A 235 8.60 -12.30 -0.49
CA VAL A 235 9.65 -13.29 -0.77
C VAL A 235 10.90 -12.61 -1.26
N GLU A 236 10.79 -11.70 -2.23
CA GLU A 236 11.95 -10.92 -2.73
C GLU A 236 12.63 -10.13 -1.60
N LEU A 237 11.86 -9.48 -0.72
CA LEU A 237 12.45 -8.72 0.39
C LEU A 237 13.23 -9.62 1.35
N CYS A 238 12.66 -10.77 1.72
CA CYS A 238 13.35 -11.74 2.57
C CYS A 238 14.59 -12.31 1.89
N TRP A 239 14.50 -12.59 0.58
CA TRP A 239 15.62 -13.09 -0.22
C TRP A 239 16.78 -12.09 -0.25
N GLN A 240 16.50 -10.82 -0.55
CA GLN A 240 17.50 -9.75 -0.49
C GLN A 240 18.03 -9.50 0.93
N ALA A 241 17.29 -9.93 1.95
CA ALA A 241 17.73 -9.91 3.35
C ALA A 241 18.57 -11.11 3.77
N GLY A 242 18.84 -12.04 2.86
CA GLY A 242 19.70 -13.20 3.07
C GLY A 242 18.98 -14.45 3.55
N ALA A 243 17.64 -14.47 3.54
CA ALA A 243 16.90 -15.72 3.68
C ALA A 243 16.99 -16.54 2.38
N ASP A 244 16.95 -17.86 2.51
CA ASP A 244 16.84 -18.77 1.39
C ASP A 244 15.37 -19.23 1.24
N PRO A 245 14.64 -18.79 0.19
CA PRO A 245 13.25 -19.22 -0.03
C PRO A 245 13.10 -20.71 -0.33
N HIS A 246 14.18 -21.40 -0.68
CA HIS A 246 14.20 -22.82 -1.03
C HIS A 246 14.70 -23.72 0.10
N ASP A 247 14.99 -23.16 1.29
CA ASP A 247 15.43 -23.93 2.44
C ASP A 247 14.39 -25.02 2.75
N GLU A 248 14.82 -26.29 2.75
CA GLU A 248 14.01 -27.47 3.00
C GLU A 248 13.30 -27.39 4.36
N ASN A 249 13.85 -26.64 5.33
CA ASN A 249 13.23 -26.42 6.63
C ASN A 249 11.96 -25.54 6.56
N LEU A 250 11.85 -24.69 5.54
CA LEU A 250 10.61 -23.93 5.26
C LEU A 250 9.48 -24.84 4.75
N ASN A 251 9.84 -25.96 4.12
CA ASN A 251 8.92 -26.99 3.67
C ASN A 251 8.56 -27.97 4.83
N SER A 252 9.51 -28.28 5.72
CA SER A 252 9.30 -29.22 6.83
C SER A 252 8.49 -28.62 8.00
N CYS A 253 8.55 -27.32 8.23
CA CYS A 253 7.69 -26.63 9.20
C CYS A 253 6.19 -26.64 8.81
N SER A 254 5.86 -27.11 7.60
CA SER A 254 4.49 -27.44 7.18
C SER A 254 3.92 -28.69 7.88
N TRP A 255 4.75 -29.51 8.53
CA TRP A 255 4.40 -30.88 8.97
C TRP A 255 4.01 -31.05 10.44
N ASN A 256 4.13 -30.05 11.30
CA ASN A 256 3.60 -30.12 12.68
C ASN A 256 2.08 -29.86 12.78
N LEU A 257 1.35 -30.17 11.70
CA LEU A 257 -0.11 -30.33 11.72
C LEU A 257 -0.51 -31.82 11.81
N GLU A 258 0.41 -32.74 11.51
CA GLU A 258 0.19 -34.19 11.56
C GLU A 258 0.90 -34.80 12.78
N ALA A 259 0.40 -34.50 13.98
CA ALA A 259 0.70 -35.31 15.16
C ALA A 259 -0.53 -35.39 16.06
N THR A 260 -1.68 -35.68 15.47
CA THR A 260 -2.79 -36.36 16.15
C THR A 260 -3.73 -36.95 15.09
N ASN A 261 -3.40 -38.19 14.70
CA ASN A 261 -4.26 -39.23 14.13
C ASN A 261 -4.52 -39.25 12.61
N GLY A 262 -3.92 -40.27 11.97
CA GLY A 262 -4.58 -41.17 11.01
C GLY A 262 -5.02 -40.61 9.67
N ILE A 263 -4.22 -40.83 8.63
CA ILE A 263 -4.70 -40.81 7.24
C ILE A 263 -5.76 -41.90 7.09
N VAL A 264 -7.02 -41.48 6.96
CA VAL A 264 -8.06 -42.19 6.22
C VAL A 264 -8.57 -41.22 5.16
N ASP A 265 -8.54 -41.71 3.92
CA ASP A 265 -9.08 -41.10 2.73
C ASP A 265 -10.58 -40.77 2.91
N GLY A 266 -10.96 -39.52 2.65
CA GLY A 266 -12.35 -39.06 2.60
C GLY A 266 -12.71 -37.99 3.62
N THR A 267 -12.84 -36.73 3.15
CA THR A 267 -13.70 -35.64 3.67
C THR A 267 -14.20 -35.73 5.12
N GLU A 268 -13.30 -35.92 6.10
CA GLU A 268 -13.66 -35.71 7.50
C GLU A 268 -13.72 -34.21 7.76
N SER A 269 -14.91 -33.72 8.09
CA SER A 269 -15.10 -32.35 8.53
C SER A 269 -14.26 -32.11 9.78
N LEU A 270 -13.30 -31.17 9.70
CA LEU A 270 -12.49 -30.76 10.84
C LEU A 270 -13.35 -30.45 12.06
N SER A 271 -12.94 -30.91 13.23
CA SER A 271 -13.67 -30.59 14.46
C SER A 271 -13.60 -29.09 14.77
N PRO A 272 -14.57 -28.52 15.51
CA PRO A 272 -14.51 -27.11 15.93
C PRO A 272 -13.24 -26.75 16.69
N ASN A 273 -12.67 -27.69 17.46
CA ASN A 273 -11.44 -27.49 18.20
C ASN A 273 -10.22 -27.42 17.28
N ASP A 274 -10.18 -28.26 16.24
CA ASP A 274 -9.09 -28.24 15.26
C ASP A 274 -9.13 -26.95 14.43
N LEU A 275 -10.33 -26.51 14.04
CA LEU A 275 -10.52 -25.22 13.38
C LEU A 275 -10.03 -24.06 14.26
N ALA A 276 -10.36 -24.07 15.55
CA ALA A 276 -9.90 -23.04 16.49
C ALA A 276 -8.38 -23.04 16.66
N LEU A 277 -7.74 -24.22 16.70
CA LEU A 277 -6.29 -24.35 16.77
C LEU A 277 -5.60 -23.83 15.51
N ILE A 278 -6.09 -24.22 14.32
CA ILE A 278 -5.60 -23.73 13.03
C ILE A 278 -5.75 -22.22 12.97
N ALA A 279 -6.91 -21.70 13.38
CA ALA A 279 -7.20 -20.27 13.38
C ALA A 279 -6.28 -19.47 14.30
N LYS A 280 -5.99 -19.99 15.50
CA LYS A 280 -5.03 -19.38 16.42
C LYS A 280 -3.63 -19.29 15.79
N LYS A 281 -3.10 -20.40 15.29
CA LYS A 281 -1.78 -20.46 14.62
C LYS A 281 -1.72 -19.52 13.39
N THR A 282 -2.80 -19.48 12.61
CA THR A 282 -2.93 -18.61 11.42
C THR A 282 -2.87 -17.14 11.81
N LEU A 283 -3.55 -16.76 12.90
CA LEU A 283 -3.56 -15.39 13.39
C LEU A 283 -2.20 -14.97 13.96
N GLU A 284 -1.54 -15.84 14.72
CA GLU A 284 -0.17 -15.61 15.20
C GLU A 284 0.79 -15.42 14.02
N ALA A 285 0.70 -16.28 13.00
CA ALA A 285 1.51 -16.17 11.78
C ALA A 285 1.26 -14.86 11.02
N TRP A 286 0.01 -14.36 10.96
CA TRP A 286 -0.30 -13.06 10.39
C TRP A 286 0.40 -11.90 11.13
N GLU A 287 0.43 -11.95 12.45
CA GLU A 287 1.09 -10.92 13.27
C GLU A 287 2.61 -10.97 13.14
N THR A 288 3.19 -12.17 13.20
CA THR A 288 4.62 -12.40 13.02
C THR A 288 5.10 -11.92 11.66
N LEU A 289 4.38 -12.29 10.59
CA LEU A 289 4.68 -11.85 9.23
C LEU A 289 4.69 -10.32 9.12
N ARG A 290 3.67 -9.65 9.64
CA ARG A 290 3.57 -8.18 9.57
C ARG A 290 4.65 -7.48 10.38
N SER A 291 4.92 -7.95 11.61
CA SER A 291 5.95 -7.38 12.46
C SER A 291 7.35 -7.57 11.89
N GLY A 292 7.65 -8.75 11.36
CA GLY A 292 8.93 -9.03 10.70
C GLY A 292 9.13 -8.18 9.44
N MET A 293 8.08 -8.02 8.63
CA MET A 293 8.12 -7.13 7.47
C MET A 293 8.34 -5.66 7.84
N GLU A 294 7.72 -5.18 8.92
CA GLU A 294 8.01 -3.83 9.46
C GLU A 294 9.48 -3.67 9.82
N LYS A 295 10.09 -4.65 10.50
CA LYS A 295 11.52 -4.63 10.85
C LYS A 295 12.40 -4.61 9.60
N LEU A 296 12.08 -5.45 8.60
CA LEU A 296 12.83 -5.50 7.34
C LEU A 296 12.75 -4.16 6.58
N LEU A 297 11.58 -3.52 6.52
CA LEU A 297 11.38 -2.23 5.84
C LEU A 297 12.14 -1.05 6.49
N LEU A 298 12.62 -1.21 7.73
CA LEU A 298 13.51 -0.23 8.37
C LEU A 298 14.94 -0.30 7.84
N VAL A 299 15.39 -1.48 7.40
CA VAL A 299 16.78 -1.75 6.99
C VAL A 299 16.91 -1.79 5.47
N TYR A 300 15.94 -2.43 4.80
CA TYR A 300 15.97 -2.70 3.37
C TYR A 300 15.12 -1.67 2.62
N PRO A 301 15.69 -0.95 1.64
CA PRO A 301 14.94 0.02 0.87
C PRO A 301 13.95 -0.69 -0.05
N VAL A 302 12.67 -0.35 0.07
CA VAL A 302 11.63 -0.78 -0.87
C VAL A 302 10.91 0.43 -1.42
N LYS A 303 10.65 0.41 -2.72
CA LYS A 303 9.99 1.47 -3.48
C LYS A 303 8.65 0.97 -4.00
N VAL A 304 7.68 1.87 -4.01
CA VAL A 304 6.35 1.61 -4.58
C VAL A 304 5.95 2.76 -5.47
N CYS A 305 5.14 2.47 -6.48
CA CYS A 305 4.57 3.54 -7.28
C CYS A 305 3.43 4.21 -6.51
N LYS A 306 3.41 5.55 -6.46
CA LYS A 306 2.32 6.30 -5.80
C LYS A 306 0.94 6.08 -6.46
N TYR A 307 0.93 5.72 -7.74
CA TYR A 307 -0.28 5.70 -8.56
C TYR A 307 -0.73 4.31 -9.03
N CYS A 308 0.11 3.28 -8.85
CA CYS A 308 -0.24 1.91 -9.22
C CYS A 308 0.35 0.93 -8.19
N SER A 309 -0.06 -0.34 -8.26
CA SER A 309 0.34 -1.39 -7.32
C SER A 309 1.77 -1.93 -7.53
N GLU A 310 2.59 -1.28 -8.36
CA GLU A 310 3.94 -1.75 -8.64
C GLU A 310 4.88 -1.53 -7.46
N VAL A 311 5.63 -2.57 -7.10
CA VAL A 311 6.61 -2.60 -6.01
C VAL A 311 7.98 -2.97 -6.55
N HIS A 312 9.02 -2.42 -5.96
CA HIS A 312 10.41 -2.73 -6.25
C HIS A 312 11.23 -2.81 -4.96
N VAL A 313 11.81 -3.98 -4.68
CA VAL A 313 12.76 -4.16 -3.58
C VAL A 313 14.12 -3.63 -4.03
N GLY A 314 14.57 -2.52 -3.45
CA GLY A 314 15.80 -1.84 -3.84
C GLY A 314 15.69 -0.31 -3.76
N PRO A 315 16.83 0.41 -3.80
CA PRO A 315 16.86 1.86 -3.57
C PRO A 315 16.32 2.70 -4.73
N SER A 316 16.37 2.21 -5.97
CA SER A 316 16.18 3.05 -7.17
C SER A 316 14.82 2.92 -7.85
N GLY A 317 14.15 1.78 -7.73
CA GLY A 317 13.00 1.48 -8.59
C GLY A 317 13.44 1.11 -10.02
N HIS A 318 12.59 0.39 -10.75
CA HIS A 318 12.85 0.07 -12.15
C HIS A 318 12.36 1.17 -13.10
N LYS A 319 12.79 1.07 -14.37
CA LYS A 319 12.35 1.92 -15.49
C LYS A 319 11.44 1.17 -16.48
N ALA A 320 10.88 0.04 -16.08
CA ALA A 320 9.81 -0.58 -16.85
C ALA A 320 8.57 0.33 -16.89
N ARG A 321 8.06 0.60 -18.10
CA ARG A 321 6.88 1.43 -18.33
C ARG A 321 5.59 0.64 -18.15
N LEU A 322 5.29 0.25 -16.92
CA LEU A 322 4.11 -0.57 -16.59
C LEU A 322 3.01 0.25 -15.91
N CYS A 323 3.25 1.52 -15.61
CA CYS A 323 2.27 2.37 -14.96
C CYS A 323 1.12 2.71 -15.93
N GLY A 324 -0.05 2.09 -15.73
CA GLY A 324 -1.23 2.32 -16.56
C GLY A 324 -1.81 3.74 -16.48
N VAL A 325 -1.53 4.47 -15.39
CA VAL A 325 -2.06 5.82 -15.16
C VAL A 325 -1.46 6.83 -16.14
N PHE A 326 -0.18 6.71 -16.47
CA PHE A 326 0.52 7.68 -17.30
C PHE A 326 0.81 7.19 -18.71
N LYS A 327 0.07 6.18 -19.19
CA LYS A 327 0.33 5.56 -20.49
C LYS A 327 0.27 6.56 -21.66
N TYR A 328 -0.65 7.53 -21.58
CA TYR A 328 -0.88 8.55 -22.63
C TYR A 328 -0.37 9.94 -22.25
N GLU A 329 0.25 10.09 -21.09
CA GLU A 329 0.84 11.35 -20.63
C GLU A 329 2.33 11.43 -20.98
N SER A 330 2.95 12.59 -20.74
CA SER A 330 4.38 12.85 -21.01
C SER A 330 5.32 11.85 -20.33
N TRP A 331 4.88 11.23 -19.24
CA TRP A 331 5.62 10.23 -18.47
C TRP A 331 5.65 8.83 -19.11
N LYS A 332 4.89 8.59 -20.19
CA LYS A 332 4.96 7.37 -21.03
C LYS A 332 4.91 6.06 -20.23
N GLY A 333 4.11 6.02 -19.17
CA GLY A 333 3.97 4.84 -18.30
C GLY A 333 5.12 4.61 -17.30
N ASP A 334 6.00 5.57 -17.07
CA ASP A 334 6.98 5.53 -15.98
C ASP A 334 6.31 5.57 -14.60
N HIS A 335 7.04 5.09 -13.58
CA HIS A 335 6.56 5.03 -12.20
C HIS A 335 6.99 6.24 -11.38
N PHE A 336 6.09 6.69 -10.50
CA PHE A 336 6.40 7.68 -9.48
C PHE A 336 6.80 6.96 -8.18
N TRP A 337 8.10 6.70 -8.02
CA TRP A 337 8.63 5.93 -6.91
C TRP A 337 8.61 6.71 -5.59
N THR A 338 7.99 6.13 -4.56
CA THR A 338 8.04 6.59 -3.18
C THR A 338 8.51 5.45 -2.26
N LYS A 339 8.86 5.77 -1.00
CA LYS A 339 9.20 4.75 0.00
C LYS A 339 7.96 3.89 0.30
N ALA A 340 8.14 2.58 0.33
CA ALA A 340 7.10 1.63 0.70
C ALA A 340 6.74 1.73 2.20
N ASN A 341 5.48 1.43 2.51
CA ASN A 341 5.01 1.08 3.84
C ASN A 341 4.65 -0.41 3.90
N LEU A 342 4.32 -0.91 5.11
CA LEU A 342 3.96 -2.31 5.31
C LEU A 342 2.76 -2.72 4.43
N ASP A 343 1.72 -1.91 4.38
CA ASP A 343 0.48 -2.21 3.65
C ASP A 343 0.67 -2.25 2.14
N ASN A 344 1.77 -1.72 1.61
CA ASN A 344 2.09 -1.87 0.19
C ASN A 344 2.60 -3.27 -0.17
N LEU A 345 3.23 -3.98 0.78
CA LEU A 345 3.75 -5.34 0.56
C LEU A 345 2.79 -6.40 1.10
N VAL A 346 2.15 -6.10 2.23
CA VAL A 346 1.17 -6.97 2.91
C VAL A 346 -0.11 -6.17 3.12
N PRO A 347 -0.88 -5.86 2.07
CA PRO A 347 -2.11 -5.08 2.19
C PRO A 347 -3.15 -5.82 3.06
N PRO A 348 -3.62 -5.21 4.16
CA PRO A 348 -4.68 -5.79 4.96
C PRO A 348 -6.02 -5.59 4.23
N LYS A 349 -6.69 -6.70 3.96
CA LYS A 349 -8.04 -6.66 3.40
C LYS A 349 -9.05 -6.34 4.49
N ILE A 350 -9.68 -5.17 4.48
CA ILE A 350 -10.63 -4.77 5.54
C ILE A 350 -12.05 -5.21 5.20
N VAL A 351 -12.67 -5.98 6.09
CA VAL A 351 -14.03 -6.53 5.95
C VAL A 351 -14.98 -5.96 6.99
N TRP A 352 -16.26 -5.99 6.67
CA TRP A 352 -17.33 -5.72 7.63
C TRP A 352 -17.49 -6.88 8.59
N ARG A 353 -17.58 -6.57 9.88
CA ARG A 353 -17.76 -7.55 10.94
C ARG A 353 -19.09 -7.35 11.65
N ARG A 354 -19.82 -8.45 11.78
CA ARG A 354 -21.02 -8.57 12.63
C ARG A 354 -20.61 -8.76 14.09
N ARG A 355 -21.18 -7.96 14.99
CA ARG A 355 -21.10 -8.18 16.45
C ARG A 355 -22.23 -9.11 16.90
N PRO A 356 -22.17 -9.70 18.11
CA PRO A 356 -23.20 -10.63 18.58
C PRO A 356 -24.64 -10.08 18.53
N HIS A 357 -24.81 -8.78 18.76
CA HIS A 357 -26.13 -8.10 18.75
C HIS A 357 -26.50 -7.47 17.39
N ASP A 358 -25.62 -7.55 16.38
CA ASP A 358 -25.92 -7.03 15.04
C ASP A 358 -26.78 -8.03 14.25
N PRO A 359 -27.61 -7.56 13.30
CA PRO A 359 -28.48 -8.41 12.49
C PRO A 359 -27.68 -9.47 11.71
N PRO A 360 -28.23 -10.67 11.45
CA PRO A 360 -27.56 -11.75 10.73
C PRO A 360 -26.96 -11.30 9.39
N VAL A 361 -27.70 -10.45 8.66
CA VAL A 361 -27.25 -9.80 7.43
C VAL A 361 -27.06 -8.31 7.71
N LEU A 362 -25.85 -7.80 7.43
CA LEU A 362 -25.52 -6.39 7.67
C LEU A 362 -26.17 -5.50 6.61
N VAL A 363 -26.85 -4.45 7.08
CA VAL A 363 -27.61 -3.49 6.27
C VAL A 363 -27.07 -2.07 6.44
N ASN A 364 -27.46 -1.15 5.56
CA ASN A 364 -26.86 0.18 5.52
C ASN A 364 -27.10 1.00 6.80
N GLU A 365 -28.23 0.79 7.48
CA GLU A 365 -28.67 1.55 8.66
C GLU A 365 -27.70 1.39 9.84
N GLY A 366 -27.05 0.23 9.97
CA GLY A 366 -26.10 -0.06 11.04
C GLY A 366 -24.63 0.14 10.65
N ARG A 367 -24.34 0.61 9.43
CA ARG A 367 -22.96 0.66 8.89
C ARG A 367 -21.97 1.37 9.80
N ASP A 368 -22.40 2.43 10.48
CA ASP A 368 -21.54 3.25 11.32
C ASP A 368 -21.31 2.61 12.71
N PHE A 369 -22.04 1.53 13.03
CA PHE A 369 -21.95 0.78 14.28
C PHE A 369 -21.17 -0.54 14.13
N TYR A 370 -21.15 -1.12 12.93
CA TYR A 370 -20.43 -2.37 12.66
C TYR A 370 -18.91 -2.23 12.80
N GLY A 371 -18.25 -3.33 13.14
CA GLY A 371 -16.80 -3.42 13.17
C GLY A 371 -16.21 -3.48 11.75
N ARG A 372 -14.99 -2.98 11.60
CA ARG A 372 -14.20 -3.11 10.36
C ARG A 372 -12.81 -3.61 10.69
N VAL A 373 -12.48 -4.82 10.25
CA VAL A 373 -11.27 -5.53 10.66
C VAL A 373 -10.56 -6.18 9.47
N PRO A 374 -9.28 -6.56 9.60
CA PRO A 374 -8.62 -7.40 8.61
C PRO A 374 -9.36 -8.74 8.39
N ALA A 375 -9.45 -9.19 7.15
CA ALA A 375 -10.14 -10.41 6.74
C ALA A 375 -9.56 -11.64 7.44
N VAL A 376 -8.23 -11.73 7.53
CA VAL A 376 -7.54 -12.82 8.25
C VAL A 376 -8.00 -12.88 9.71
N LEU A 377 -8.14 -11.74 10.37
CA LEU A 377 -8.62 -11.68 11.76
C LEU A 377 -10.08 -12.16 11.87
N ASP A 378 -10.96 -11.68 10.98
CA ASP A 378 -12.38 -12.07 11.00
C ASP A 378 -12.57 -13.57 10.68
N LEU A 379 -11.79 -14.10 9.73
CA LEU A 379 -11.75 -15.52 9.38
C LEU A 379 -11.37 -16.38 10.59
N CYS A 380 -10.23 -16.08 11.21
CA CYS A 380 -9.74 -16.84 12.35
C CYS A 380 -10.71 -16.79 13.53
N MET A 381 -11.34 -15.64 13.79
CA MET A 381 -12.30 -15.54 14.88
C MET A 381 -13.59 -16.32 14.63
N LYS A 382 -14.07 -16.36 13.39
CA LYS A 382 -15.22 -17.20 13.01
C LYS A 382 -14.92 -18.69 13.15
N ALA A 383 -13.65 -19.06 13.02
CA ALA A 383 -13.15 -20.40 13.31
C ALA A 383 -12.85 -20.67 14.80
N GLY A 384 -13.10 -19.70 15.70
CA GLY A 384 -12.95 -19.89 17.15
C GLY A 384 -11.67 -19.31 17.78
N ALA A 385 -10.83 -18.61 17.01
CA ALA A 385 -9.68 -17.91 17.60
C ALA A 385 -10.10 -16.70 18.44
N ILE A 386 -9.36 -16.44 19.52
CA ILE A 386 -9.53 -15.25 20.36
C ILE A 386 -8.79 -14.08 19.71
N ALA A 387 -9.46 -12.92 19.57
CA ALA A 387 -8.81 -11.72 19.05
C ALA A 387 -7.79 -11.12 20.03
N PRO A 388 -6.63 -10.68 19.54
CA PRO A 388 -5.74 -9.78 20.26
C PRO A 388 -6.42 -8.45 20.60
N ALA A 389 -6.19 -7.96 21.83
CA ALA A 389 -6.85 -6.76 22.36
C ALA A 389 -6.64 -5.49 21.51
N LYS A 390 -5.54 -5.40 20.75
CA LYS A 390 -5.25 -4.27 19.85
C LYS A 390 -6.32 -4.06 18.77
N TYR A 391 -7.10 -5.10 18.46
CA TYR A 391 -8.19 -5.02 17.48
C TYR A 391 -9.54 -4.65 18.09
N ASN A 392 -9.65 -4.51 19.42
CA ASN A 392 -10.94 -4.25 20.09
C ASN A 392 -11.65 -2.99 19.58
N ILE A 393 -10.88 -1.93 19.29
CA ILE A 393 -11.40 -0.68 18.74
C ILE A 393 -11.97 -0.89 17.33
N MET A 394 -11.24 -1.62 16.48
CA MET A 394 -11.65 -1.95 15.10
C MET A 394 -12.91 -2.84 15.08
N MET A 395 -13.01 -3.76 16.03
CA MET A 395 -14.16 -4.65 16.23
C MET A 395 -15.37 -3.96 16.85
N LYS A 396 -15.19 -2.80 17.50
CA LYS A 396 -16.21 -2.10 18.28
C LYS A 396 -16.89 -3.01 19.31
N VAL A 397 -16.08 -3.76 20.08
CA VAL A 397 -16.56 -4.73 21.08
C VAL A 397 -17.52 -4.09 22.10
N GLN A 398 -17.22 -2.87 22.54
CA GLN A 398 -18.05 -2.07 23.46
C GLN A 398 -18.82 -0.96 22.72
N GLY A 399 -18.92 -1.04 21.39
CA GLY A 399 -19.63 -0.03 20.60
C GLY A 399 -21.13 -0.09 20.85
N LEU A 400 -21.79 1.07 20.79
CA LEU A 400 -23.24 1.17 20.88
C LEU A 400 -23.93 0.30 19.82
N SER A 401 -25.13 -0.18 20.14
CA SER A 401 -25.99 -0.85 19.17
C SER A 401 -26.53 0.17 18.17
N GLY A 402 -26.71 -0.27 16.91
CA GLY A 402 -27.37 0.55 15.91
C GLY A 402 -28.85 0.78 16.23
N PRO A 403 -29.52 1.73 15.56
CA PRO A 403 -30.95 1.94 15.73
C PRO A 403 -31.73 0.65 15.44
N VAL A 404 -32.64 0.28 16.35
CA VAL A 404 -33.49 -0.91 16.21
C VAL A 404 -34.44 -0.68 15.04
N ASN A 405 -34.27 -1.45 13.96
CA ASN A 405 -35.16 -1.38 12.81
C ASN A 405 -36.34 -2.34 13.02
N TYR A 406 -37.43 -1.83 13.61
CA TYR A 406 -38.65 -2.59 13.92
C TYR A 406 -39.31 -3.24 12.68
N LYS A 407 -38.88 -2.90 11.45
CA LYS A 407 -39.41 -3.48 10.20
C LYS A 407 -38.91 -4.89 9.90
N ILE A 408 -37.82 -5.36 10.51
CA ILE A 408 -37.27 -6.70 10.26
C ILE A 408 -37.94 -7.77 11.14
N LEU A 409 -38.60 -7.38 12.24
CA LEU A 409 -39.27 -8.30 13.16
C LEU A 409 -40.69 -8.71 12.72
N GLN A 410 -41.24 -8.14 11.64
CA GLN A 410 -42.61 -8.43 11.17
C GLN A 410 -42.68 -9.34 9.94
N GLY A 411 -41.57 -9.98 9.57
CA GLY A 411 -41.47 -10.79 8.34
C GLY A 411 -41.10 -12.26 8.55
N HIS A 412 -41.35 -12.82 9.74
CA HIS A 412 -41.18 -14.24 10.03
C HIS A 412 -42.50 -14.88 10.43
#